data_AF-A0A7C5BDR6-F1
#
_entry.id   AF-A0A7C5BDR6-F1
#
_cell.length_a   1.000
_cell.length_b   1.000
_cell.length_c   1.000
_cell.angle_alpha   90.00
_cell.angle_beta   90.00
_cell.angle_gamma   90.00
#
_symmetry.space_group_name_H-M   'P 1'
#
loop_
_entity.id
_entity.type
_entity.pdbx_description
1 polymer ?
#
loop_
_entity_poly.entity_id
_entity_poly.type
_entity_poly.pdbx_seq_one_letter_code
_entity_poly.pdbx_strand_id
1 'polypeptide(L)'
;MKKLLIIAAATIAVANAGLLEDAAKLDVKKACDVKAIGAAKALEVAKKYNPEAVKQGVEFKRLGITNSKYIKAVEEALKNKSKDAVIKYKDKKKDKTKKFPLDYAAWRTCTFAVSALQEKVEAEKTWRLAVPGDGFKF
;
A
#
# COMPACT_ATOMS: atom_id res chain seq x y z
N MET A 1 -29.82 -37.16 13.01
CA MET A 1 -29.12 -36.98 11.72
C MET A 1 -28.18 -35.78 11.81
N LYS A 2 -26.94 -35.99 12.27
CA LYS A 2 -25.92 -34.93 12.38
C LYS A 2 -25.07 -34.96 11.10
N LYS A 3 -25.37 -34.07 10.15
CA LYS A 3 -24.51 -33.84 8.99
C LYS A 3 -23.36 -32.92 9.42
N LEU A 4 -22.18 -33.49 9.65
CA LEU A 4 -20.94 -32.72 9.73
C LEU A 4 -20.66 -32.15 8.33
N LEU A 5 -20.75 -30.83 8.20
CA LEU A 5 -20.20 -30.09 7.08
C LEU A 5 -18.69 -30.00 7.29
N ILE A 6 -17.93 -30.81 6.56
CA ILE A 6 -16.48 -30.69 6.43
C ILE A 6 -16.24 -29.43 5.58
N ILE A 7 -15.89 -28.32 6.23
CA ILE A 7 -15.40 -27.12 5.56
C ILE A 7 -13.95 -27.43 5.15
N ALA A 8 -13.75 -27.72 3.86
CA ALA A 8 -12.43 -27.78 3.26
C ALA A 8 -11.80 -26.38 3.34
N ALA A 9 -10.95 -26.17 4.33
CA ALA A 9 -10.06 -25.01 4.36
C ALA A 9 -9.00 -25.20 3.26
N ALA A 10 -9.28 -24.67 2.08
CA ALA A 10 -8.27 -24.47 1.05
C ALA A 10 -7.29 -23.41 1.57
N THR A 11 -6.22 -23.88 2.23
CA THR A 11 -5.04 -23.07 2.52
C THR A 11 -4.36 -22.72 1.20
N ILE A 12 -4.69 -21.55 0.63
CA ILE A 12 -3.87 -20.88 -0.38
C ILE A 12 -2.70 -20.27 0.38
N ALA A 13 -1.69 -21.09 0.66
CA ALA A 13 -0.40 -20.60 1.08
C ALA A 13 0.49 -20.44 -0.17
N VAL A 14 1.22 -19.32 -0.19
CA VAL A 14 2.43 -19.04 -0.97
C VAL A 14 2.28 -18.51 -2.40
N ALA A 15 1.95 -17.22 -2.52
CA ALA A 15 2.37 -16.37 -3.65
C ALA A 15 2.94 -15.00 -3.21
N ASN A 16 3.22 -14.83 -1.91
CA ASN A 16 3.49 -13.50 -1.35
C ASN A 16 4.98 -13.12 -1.24
N ALA A 17 5.91 -14.07 -1.30
CA ALA A 17 7.34 -13.76 -1.23
C ALA A 17 7.81 -12.93 -2.44
N GLY A 18 7.21 -13.16 -3.62
CA GLY A 18 7.55 -12.43 -4.84
C GLY A 18 7.17 -10.95 -4.79
N LEU A 19 6.04 -10.58 -4.19
CA LEU A 19 5.57 -9.19 -4.16
C LEU A 19 6.51 -8.23 -3.41
N LEU A 20 7.15 -8.71 -2.35
CA LEU A 20 8.08 -7.91 -1.56
C LEU A 20 9.39 -7.66 -2.35
N GLU A 21 9.93 -8.69 -2.99
CA GLU A 21 11.11 -8.56 -3.86
C GLU A 21 10.82 -7.78 -5.13
N ASP A 22 9.63 -7.96 -5.72
CA ASP A 22 9.14 -7.19 -6.87
C ASP A 22 9.04 -5.71 -6.52
N ALA A 23 8.48 -5.38 -5.36
CA ALA A 23 8.40 -4.00 -4.88
C ALA A 23 9.79 -3.41 -4.66
N ALA A 24 10.72 -4.17 -4.08
CA ALA A 24 12.11 -3.74 -3.83
C ALA A 24 12.86 -3.33 -5.11
N LYS A 25 12.53 -3.95 -6.25
CA LYS A 25 13.17 -3.66 -7.55
C LYS A 25 12.38 -2.66 -8.41
N LEU A 26 11.16 -2.31 -8.01
CA LEU A 26 10.28 -1.46 -8.80
C LEU A 26 10.75 0.00 -8.80
N ASP A 27 10.88 0.60 -9.99
CA ASP A 27 11.07 2.05 -10.11
C ASP A 27 9.74 2.76 -9.83
N VAL A 28 9.54 3.19 -8.58
CA VAL A 28 8.29 3.83 -8.11
C VAL A 28 7.97 5.09 -8.92
N LYS A 29 8.98 5.87 -9.32
CA LYS A 29 8.76 7.11 -10.07
C LYS A 29 8.11 6.81 -11.41
N LYS A 30 8.55 5.76 -12.11
CA LYS A 30 7.95 5.33 -13.37
C LYS A 30 6.63 4.58 -13.17
N ALA A 31 6.59 3.64 -12.23
CA ALA A 31 5.44 2.78 -11.99
C ALA A 31 4.21 3.53 -11.44
N CYS A 32 4.43 4.68 -10.79
CA CYS A 32 3.38 5.51 -10.24
C CYS A 32 3.20 6.86 -10.96
N ASP A 33 3.84 7.07 -12.12
CA ASP A 33 3.70 8.33 -12.87
C ASP A 33 2.31 8.46 -13.47
N VAL A 34 1.40 9.07 -12.73
CA VAL A 34 0.01 9.29 -13.15
C VAL A 34 -0.09 10.12 -14.44
N LYS A 35 0.87 10.99 -14.75
CA LYS A 35 0.85 11.73 -16.02
C LYS A 35 1.06 10.82 -17.21
N ALA A 36 1.88 9.78 -17.05
CA ALA A 36 2.17 8.81 -18.10
C ALA A 36 1.15 7.67 -18.16
N ILE A 37 0.74 7.12 -17.01
CA ILE A 37 -0.10 5.89 -16.95
C ILE A 37 -1.57 6.14 -16.60
N GLY A 38 -1.89 7.33 -16.08
CA GLY A 38 -3.23 7.69 -15.63
C GLY A 38 -3.58 7.17 -14.22
N ALA A 39 -4.60 7.79 -13.61
CA ALA A 39 -5.01 7.49 -12.23
C ALA A 39 -5.51 6.05 -12.05
N ALA A 40 -6.15 5.46 -13.06
CA ALA A 40 -6.66 4.09 -13.01
C ALA A 40 -5.55 3.05 -12.88
N LYS A 41 -4.50 3.13 -13.70
CA LYS A 41 -3.35 2.21 -13.61
C LYS A 41 -2.56 2.39 -12.32
N ALA A 42 -2.38 3.63 -11.86
CA ALA A 42 -1.77 3.89 -10.56
C ALA A 42 -2.57 3.27 -9.39
N LEU A 43 -3.90 3.28 -9.48
CA LEU A 43 -4.76 2.59 -8.51
C LEU A 43 -4.59 1.07 -8.58
N GLU A 44 -4.43 0.47 -9.76
CA GLU A 44 -4.16 -0.97 -9.89
C GLU A 44 -2.85 -1.38 -9.20
N VAL A 45 -1.79 -0.59 -9.39
CA VAL A 45 -0.51 -0.79 -8.68
C VAL A 45 -0.71 -0.68 -7.17
N ALA A 46 -1.43 0.34 -6.71
CA ALA A 46 -1.74 0.50 -5.29
C ALA A 46 -2.52 -0.70 -4.73
N LYS A 47 -3.52 -1.21 -5.47
CA LYS A 47 -4.31 -2.40 -5.10
C LYS A 47 -3.49 -3.69 -5.11
N LYS A 48 -2.47 -3.79 -5.97
CA LYS A 48 -1.55 -4.93 -6.02
C LYS A 48 -0.65 -4.99 -4.78
N TYR A 49 -0.01 -3.88 -4.42
CA TYR A 49 1.04 -3.87 -3.38
C TYR A 49 0.53 -3.51 -1.97
N ASN A 50 -0.51 -2.69 -1.82
CA ASN A 50 -0.97 -2.29 -0.49
C ASN A 50 -1.47 -3.45 0.40
N PRO A 51 -2.14 -4.50 -0.11
CA PRO A 51 -2.48 -5.65 0.69
C PRO A 51 -1.25 -6.33 1.29
N GLU A 52 -0.13 -6.34 0.57
CA GLU A 52 1.14 -6.83 1.10
C GLU A 52 1.67 -5.89 2.19
N ALA A 53 1.64 -4.58 1.98
CA ALA A 53 2.07 -3.62 3.00
C ALA A 53 1.25 -3.76 4.30
N VAL A 54 -0.07 -4.04 4.20
CA VAL A 54 -0.94 -4.34 5.34
C VAL A 54 -0.53 -5.64 6.03
N LYS A 55 -0.32 -6.73 5.27
CA LYS A 55 0.12 -8.02 5.82
C LYS A 55 1.47 -7.90 6.54
N GLN A 56 2.36 -7.10 5.98
CA GLN A 56 3.71 -6.87 6.50
C GLN A 56 3.76 -5.85 7.65
N GLY A 57 2.62 -5.24 8.01
CA GLY A 57 2.50 -4.28 9.11
C GLY A 57 3.09 -2.89 8.82
N VAL A 58 3.43 -2.59 7.56
CA VAL A 58 4.12 -1.35 7.14
C VAL A 58 3.22 -0.42 6.33
N GLU A 59 1.90 -0.68 6.29
CA GLU A 59 0.97 0.21 5.60
C GLU A 59 1.11 1.66 6.05
N PHE A 60 1.26 2.58 5.07
CA PHE A 60 1.33 4.00 5.36
C PHE A 60 0.10 4.49 6.13
N LYS A 61 0.35 5.14 7.27
CA LYS A 61 -0.68 5.68 8.15
C LYS A 61 -0.28 7.04 8.69
N ARG A 62 -1.10 8.07 8.44
CA ARG A 62 -0.89 9.43 8.99
C ARG A 62 -2.20 10.02 9.48
N LEU A 63 -2.20 10.54 10.71
CA LEU A 63 -3.37 11.17 11.35
C LEU A 63 -4.62 10.26 11.33
N GLY A 64 -4.43 8.95 11.56
CA GLY A 64 -5.54 7.97 11.54
C GLY A 64 -6.08 7.62 10.15
N ILE A 65 -5.42 8.08 9.08
CA ILE A 65 -5.75 7.76 7.69
C ILE A 65 -4.74 6.74 7.18
N THR A 66 -5.21 5.56 6.82
CA THR A 66 -4.40 4.50 6.20
C THR A 66 -4.40 4.62 4.68
N ASN A 67 -3.40 4.05 4.02
CA ASN A 67 -3.35 4.02 2.55
C ASN A 67 -4.58 3.30 1.95
N SER A 68 -5.09 2.26 2.61
CA SER A 68 -6.36 1.61 2.23
C SER A 68 -7.54 2.58 2.14
N LYS A 69 -7.61 3.59 3.02
CA LYS A 69 -8.67 4.62 2.94
C LYS A 69 -8.48 5.54 1.73
N TYR A 70 -7.23 5.87 1.39
CA TYR A 70 -6.96 6.64 0.18
C TYR A 70 -7.30 5.83 -1.09
N ILE A 71 -6.93 4.55 -1.14
CA ILE A 71 -7.26 3.64 -2.25
C ILE A 71 -8.78 3.59 -2.49
N LYS A 72 -9.57 3.42 -1.42
CA LYS A 72 -11.04 3.45 -1.52
C LYS A 72 -11.56 4.78 -2.06
N ALA A 73 -11.02 5.91 -1.59
CA ALA A 73 -11.46 7.22 -2.04
C ALA A 73 -11.10 7.49 -3.53
N VAL A 74 -9.94 7.02 -3.99
CA VAL A 74 -9.54 7.09 -5.41
C VAL A 74 -10.44 6.20 -6.27
N GLU A 75 -10.74 4.99 -5.79
CA GLU A 75 -11.67 4.07 -6.46
C GLU A 75 -13.07 4.66 -6.60
N GLU A 76 -13.61 5.24 -5.53
CA GLU A 76 -14.91 5.93 -5.55
C GLU A 76 -14.90 7.13 -6.50
N ALA A 77 -13.82 7.92 -6.50
CA ALA A 77 -13.69 9.08 -7.38
C ALA A 77 -13.64 8.66 -8.87
N LEU A 78 -12.88 7.61 -9.21
CA LEU A 78 -12.85 7.05 -10.56
C LEU A 78 -14.22 6.51 -10.99
N LYS A 79 -14.88 5.74 -10.11
CA LYS A 79 -16.22 5.21 -10.37
C LYS A 79 -17.24 6.31 -10.64
N ASN A 80 -17.16 7.40 -9.87
CA ASN A 80 -18.07 8.53 -10.00
C ASN A 80 -17.61 9.57 -11.03
N LYS A 81 -16.50 9.34 -11.74
CA LYS A 81 -15.86 10.31 -12.66
C LYS A 81 -15.62 11.69 -12.00
N SER A 82 -15.33 11.68 -10.71
CA SER A 82 -15.04 12.88 -9.91
C SER A 82 -13.61 13.35 -10.14
N LYS A 83 -13.41 14.67 -10.16
CA LYS A 83 -12.06 15.28 -10.20
C LYS A 83 -11.31 15.16 -8.88
N ASP A 84 -12.03 14.94 -7.79
CA ASP A 84 -11.49 14.89 -6.43
C ASP A 84 -11.77 13.55 -5.75
N ALA A 85 -10.74 13.03 -5.09
CA ALA A 85 -10.84 11.96 -4.11
C ALA A 85 -11.16 12.54 -2.73
N VAL A 86 -12.28 12.09 -2.14
CA VAL A 86 -12.78 12.59 -0.85
C VAL A 86 -12.49 11.57 0.25
N ILE A 87 -11.59 11.91 1.18
CA ILE A 87 -11.24 11.05 2.32
C ILE A 87 -11.91 11.57 3.58
N LYS A 88 -12.76 10.75 4.19
CA LYS A 88 -13.34 10.99 5.51
C LYS A 88 -12.51 10.31 6.60
N TYR A 89 -12.18 11.04 7.66
CA TYR A 89 -11.38 10.54 8.78
C TYR A 89 -11.77 11.19 10.10
N LYS A 90 -11.47 10.52 11.22
CA LYS A 90 -11.70 11.07 12.56
C LYS A 90 -10.40 11.60 13.12
N ASP A 91 -10.42 12.85 13.55
CA ASP A 91 -9.31 13.48 14.29
C ASP A 91 -9.84 13.99 15.62
N LYS A 92 -9.25 13.54 16.73
CA LYS A 92 -9.70 13.87 18.10
C LYS A 92 -11.22 13.74 18.29
N LYS A 93 -11.80 12.64 17.80
CA LYS A 93 -13.25 12.32 17.81
C LYS A 93 -14.15 13.23 16.95
N LYS A 94 -13.59 14.16 16.16
CA LYS A 94 -14.34 14.97 15.19
C LYS A 94 -14.21 14.40 13.79
N ASP A 95 -15.32 14.35 13.06
CA ASP A 95 -15.33 13.95 11.65
C ASP A 95 -14.72 15.07 10.80
N LYS A 96 -13.71 14.70 10.02
CA LYS A 96 -13.01 15.58 9.09
C LYS A 96 -13.03 14.98 7.70
N THR A 97 -13.05 15.87 6.71
CA THR A 97 -12.97 15.51 5.30
C THR A 97 -11.75 16.19 4.69
N LYS A 98 -10.99 15.45 3.89
CA LYS A 98 -9.92 15.99 3.04
C LYS A 98 -10.24 15.66 1.60
N LYS A 99 -10.07 16.65 0.73
CA LYS A 99 -10.18 16.48 -0.71
C LYS A 99 -8.79 16.56 -1.30
N PHE A 100 -8.50 15.68 -2.24
CA PHE A 100 -7.30 15.73 -3.05
C PHE A 100 -7.68 15.60 -4.52
N PRO A 101 -6.98 16.30 -5.43
CA PRO A 101 -7.12 16.04 -6.85
C PRO A 101 -6.90 14.56 -7.12
N LEU A 102 -7.72 13.97 -8.00
CA LEU A 102 -7.71 12.54 -8.29
C LEU A 102 -6.31 12.04 -8.67
N ASP A 103 -5.63 12.77 -9.55
CA ASP A 103 -4.30 12.38 -10.03
C ASP A 103 -3.27 12.36 -8.90
N TYR A 104 -3.31 13.37 -8.04
CA TYR A 104 -2.42 13.45 -6.88
C TYR A 104 -2.72 12.33 -5.88
N ALA A 105 -4.01 12.05 -5.63
CA ALA A 105 -4.42 10.97 -4.74
C ALA A 105 -4.00 9.60 -5.28
N ALA A 106 -4.16 9.34 -6.58
CA ALA A 106 -3.76 8.11 -7.23
C ALA A 106 -2.22 7.91 -7.18
N TRP A 107 -1.45 8.94 -7.56
CA TRP A 107 0.01 8.94 -7.47
C TRP A 107 0.48 8.63 -6.04
N ARG A 108 -0.13 9.31 -5.07
CA ARG A 108 0.18 9.14 -3.65
C ARG A 108 -0.11 7.73 -3.17
N THR A 109 -1.27 7.18 -3.50
CA THR A 109 -1.64 5.82 -3.09
C THR A 109 -0.71 4.76 -3.66
N CYS A 110 -0.33 4.91 -4.92
CA CYS A 110 0.61 4.04 -5.61
C CYS A 110 1.98 4.10 -4.95
N THR A 111 2.51 5.32 -4.77
CA THR A 111 3.82 5.54 -4.15
C THR A 111 3.87 4.95 -2.75
N PHE A 112 2.86 5.22 -1.92
CA PHE A 112 2.82 4.70 -0.55
C PHE A 112 2.69 3.17 -0.48
N ALA A 113 2.00 2.54 -1.43
CA ALA A 113 1.87 1.09 -1.47
C ALA A 113 3.22 0.40 -1.75
N VAL A 114 4.02 0.96 -2.67
CA VAL A 114 5.30 0.37 -3.07
C VAL A 114 6.43 0.77 -2.12
N SER A 115 6.56 2.06 -1.79
CA SER A 115 7.65 2.55 -0.95
C SER A 115 7.63 1.95 0.45
N ALA A 116 6.45 1.69 1.02
CA ALA A 116 6.36 1.00 2.31
C ALA A 116 7.02 -0.40 2.31
N LEU A 117 6.90 -1.11 1.19
CA LEU A 117 7.53 -2.42 1.01
C LEU A 117 9.03 -2.31 0.74
N GLN A 118 9.44 -1.29 -0.03
CA GLN A 118 10.86 -1.01 -0.28
C GLN A 118 11.59 -0.67 1.01
N GLU A 119 11.02 0.23 1.82
CA GLU A 119 11.55 0.64 3.12
C GLU A 119 11.67 -0.56 4.06
N LYS A 120 10.72 -1.50 4.03
CA LYS A 120 10.81 -2.74 4.82
C LYS A 120 12.03 -3.58 4.43
N VAL A 121 12.23 -3.81 3.12
CA VAL A 121 13.35 -4.61 2.62
C VAL A 121 14.69 -3.92 2.89
N GLU A 122 14.73 -2.60 2.72
CA GLU A 122 15.92 -1.80 3.01
C GLU A 122 16.26 -1.80 4.50
N ALA A 123 15.26 -1.64 5.38
CA ALA A 123 15.43 -1.67 6.82
C ALA A 123 16.00 -3.02 7.30
N GLU A 124 15.51 -4.15 6.78
CA GLU A 124 16.03 -5.47 7.14
C GLU A 124 17.50 -5.66 6.72
N LYS A 125 17.90 -5.10 5.57
CA LYS A 125 19.30 -5.15 5.08
C LYS A 125 20.21 -4.23 5.88
N THR A 126 19.80 -2.98 6.06
CA THR A 126 20.61 -1.93 6.72
C THR A 126 20.69 -2.11 8.23
N TRP A 127 19.65 -2.64 8.88
CA TRP A 127 19.69 -2.96 10.31
C TRP A 127 20.80 -3.97 10.63
N ARG A 128 20.95 -5.03 9.83
CA ARG A 128 22.03 -6.02 9.99
C ARG A 128 23.40 -5.39 9.86
N LEU A 129 23.55 -4.43 8.94
CA LEU A 129 24.79 -3.68 8.73
C LEU A 129 25.11 -2.69 9.87
N ALA A 130 24.11 -2.28 10.66
CA ALA A 130 24.26 -1.26 11.71
C ALA A 130 24.61 -1.82 13.11
N VAL A 131 24.64 -3.15 13.30
CA VAL A 131 25.01 -3.77 14.58
C VAL A 131 26.54 -3.75 14.75
N PRO A 132 27.10 -3.08 15.79
CA PRO A 132 28.54 -3.05 16.00
C PRO A 132 29.07 -4.46 16.31
N GLY A 133 29.82 -5.04 15.38
CA GLY A 133 30.36 -6.39 15.48
C GLY A 133 30.30 -7.20 14.17
N ASP A 134 29.47 -6.79 13.21
CA ASP A 134 29.17 -7.60 12.00
C ASP A 134 29.84 -7.08 10.70
N GLY A 135 31.00 -6.40 10.82
CA GLY A 135 31.92 -6.22 9.70
C GLY A 135 32.19 -4.79 9.19
N PHE A 136 31.65 -3.73 9.80
CA PHE A 136 32.17 -2.38 9.54
C PHE A 136 33.47 -2.16 10.32
N LYS A 137 34.60 -2.14 9.60
CA LYS A 137 35.83 -1.53 10.10
C LYS A 137 35.68 -0.01 9.92
N PHE A 138 35.63 0.71 11.04
CA PHE A 138 35.80 2.16 11.07
C PHE A 138 37.25 2.53 10.75
#